data_AF-A0A1N6GJT4-F1
#
_entry.id   AF-A0A1N6GJT4-F1
#
_cell.length_a   1.000
_cell.length_b   1.000
_cell.length_c   1.000
_cell.angle_alpha   90.00
_cell.angle_beta   90.00
_cell.angle_gamma   90.00
#
_symmetry.space_group_name_H-M   'P 1'
#
loop_
_entity.id
_entity.type
_entity.pdbx_description
1 polymer ?
#
loop_
_entity_poly.entity_id
_entity_poly.type
_entity_poly.pdbx_seq_one_letter_code
_entity_poly.pdbx_strand_id
1 'polypeptide(L)' 'MDKAKKEAIQVTKEIVVKFIETGRVSPSNISEVFPAVFEVVSSTVCEDETENEE' A
#
# COMPACT_ATOMS: atom_id res chain seq x y z
N MET A 1 -9.64 -3.34 -12.18
CA MET A 1 -8.36 -2.59 -12.23
C MET A 1 -8.38 -1.18 -11.63
N ASP A 2 -9.06 -0.16 -12.17
CA ASP A 2 -8.93 1.22 -11.61
C ASP A 2 -9.40 1.36 -10.15
N LYS A 3 -10.44 0.61 -9.77
CA LYS A 3 -10.95 0.59 -8.39
C LYS A 3 -9.94 -0.05 -7.42
N ALA A 4 -9.43 -1.24 -7.74
CA ALA A 4 -8.45 -1.96 -6.93
C ALA A 4 -7.16 -1.14 -6.74
N LYS A 5 -6.68 -0.50 -7.81
CA LYS A 5 -5.51 0.41 -7.72
C LYS A 5 -5.78 1.60 -6.82
N LYS A 6 -6.96 2.21 -6.90
CA LYS A 6 -7.34 3.34 -6.04
C LYS A 6 -7.43 2.92 -4.56
N GLU A 7 -7.98 1.75 -4.29
CA GLU A 7 -8.07 1.17 -2.95
C GLU A 7 -6.67 0.84 -2.40
N ALA A 8 -5.79 0.24 -3.21
CA ALA A 8 -4.40 -0.04 -2.83
C ALA A 8 -3.63 1.25 -2.47
N ILE A 9 -3.78 2.32 -3.25
CA ILE A 9 -3.16 3.61 -2.94
C ILE A 9 -3.72 4.20 -1.63
N GLN A 10 -5.03 4.08 -1.40
CA GLN A 10 -5.67 4.58 -0.19
C GLN A 10 -5.15 3.83 1.05
N VAL A 11 -5.13 2.51 1.02
CA VAL A 11 -4.64 1.66 2.12
C VAL A 11 -3.17 1.93 2.39
N THR A 12 -2.35 2.03 1.33
CA THR A 12 -0.93 2.38 1.44
C THR A 12 -0.73 3.69 2.19
N LYS A 13 -1.50 4.73 1.83
CA LYS A 13 -1.45 6.04 2.51
C LYS A 13 -1.76 5.89 4.00
N GLU A 14 -2.80 5.15 4.38
CA GLU A 14 -3.20 4.98 5.78
C GLU A 14 -2.12 4.26 6.60
N ILE A 15 -1.49 3.22 6.03
CA ILE A 15 -0.38 2.49 6.67
C ILE A 15 0.82 3.42 6.89
N VAL A 16 1.23 4.16 5.85
CA VAL A 16 2.40 5.06 5.93
C VAL A 16 2.15 6.19 6.93
N VAL A 17 0.95 6.78 6.92
CA VAL A 17 0.56 7.80 7.93
C VAL A 17 0.62 7.20 9.33
N LYS A 18 0.13 5.96 9.54
CA LYS A 18 0.21 5.30 10.85
C LYS A 18 1.66 5.08 11.31
N PHE A 19 2.57 4.73 10.41
CA PHE A 19 4.00 4.59 10.74
C PHE A 19 4.63 5.92 11.14
N ILE A 20 4.22 7.04 10.53
CA ILE A 20 4.66 8.37 10.92
C ILE A 20 4.08 8.77 12.29
N GLU A 21 2.77 8.58 12.51
CA GLU A 21 2.10 8.88 13.77
C GLU A 21 2.69 8.10 14.95
N THR A 22 3.12 6.87 14.72
CA THR A 22 3.75 6.00 15.74
C THR A 22 5.25 6.20 15.87
N GLY A 23 5.85 7.13 15.11
CA GLY A 23 7.28 7.44 15.15
C GLY A 23 8.19 6.34 14.58
N ARG A 24 7.64 5.40 13.79
CA ARG A 24 8.41 4.33 13.15
C ARG A 24 9.07 4.76 11.85
N VAL A 25 8.51 5.79 11.20
CA VAL A 25 9.01 6.37 9.94
C VAL A 25 9.00 7.89 10.06
N SER A 26 10.05 8.55 9.56
CA SER A 26 10.07 10.01 9.41
C SER A 26 9.37 10.43 8.11
N PRO A 27 8.64 11.56 8.09
CA PRO A 27 8.10 12.12 6.84
C PRO A 27 9.16 12.31 5.74
N SER A 28 10.42 12.55 6.10
CA SER A 28 11.52 12.70 5.14
C SER A 28 11.81 11.44 4.33
N ASN A 29 11.43 10.25 4.83
CA ASN A 29 11.65 8.97 4.15
C ASN A 29 10.46 8.55 3.26
N ILE A 30 9.45 9.41 3.08
CA ILE A 30 8.21 9.03 2.40
C ILE A 30 8.41 8.55 0.96
N SER A 31 9.40 9.10 0.25
CA SER A 31 9.71 8.72 -1.14
C SER A 31 10.25 7.28 -1.27
N GLU A 32 10.79 6.73 -0.19
CA GLU A 32 11.30 5.35 -0.12
C GLU A 32 10.23 4.42 0.48
N VAL A 33 9.58 4.84 1.56
CA VAL A 33 8.64 4.00 2.32
C VAL A 33 7.32 3.81 1.58
N PHE A 34 6.78 4.86 0.95
CA PHE A 34 5.47 4.78 0.30
C PHE A 34 5.46 3.77 -0.86
N PRO A 35 6.43 3.77 -1.81
CA PRO A 35 6.48 2.77 -2.87
C PRO A 35 6.64 1.34 -2.34
N ALA A 36 7.47 1.14 -1.30
CA ALA A 36 7.69 -0.18 -0.71
C ALA A 36 6.41 -0.76 -0.08
N VAL A 37 5.64 0.06 0.63
CA VAL A 37 4.34 -0.35 1.18
C VAL A 37 3.32 -0.57 0.06
N PHE A 38 3.32 0.29 -0.97
CA PHE A 38 2.41 0.15 -2.11
C PHE A 38 2.63 -1.17 -2.85
N GLU A 39 3.88 -1.55 -3.08
CA GLU A 39 4.22 -2.81 -3.75
C GLU A 39 3.64 -4.01 -3.01
N VAL A 40 3.82 -4.08 -1.68
CA VAL A 40 3.25 -5.14 -0.84
C VAL A 40 1.73 -5.18 -0.94
N VAL A 41 1.06 -4.03 -0.74
CA VAL A 41 -0.40 -3.95 -0.79
C VAL A 41 -0.93 -4.32 -2.18
N SER A 42 -0.30 -3.79 -3.23
CA SER A 42 -0.73 -4.04 -4.61
C SER A 42 -0.55 -5.49 -5.03
N SER A 43 0.53 -6.14 -4.58
CA SER A 43 0.77 -7.56 -4.85
C SER A 43 -0.31 -8.41 -4.20
N THR A 44 -0.58 -8.18 -2.91
CA THR A 44 -1.64 -8.91 -2.19
C THR A 44 -3.01 -8.74 -2.82
N VAL A 45 -3.39 -7.51 -3.19
CA VAL A 45 -4.71 -7.24 -3.81
C VAL A 45 -4.80 -7.81 -5.23
N CYS A 46 -3.69 -7.90 -5.96
CA CYS A 46 -3.67 -8.49 -7.31
C CYS A 46 -3.60 -10.02 -7.28
N GLU A 47 -2.99 -10.64 -6.26
CA GLU A 47 -3.01 -12.09 -6.06
C GLU A 47 -4.44 -12.61 -5.81
N ASP A 48 -5.27 -11.86 -5.06
CA ASP A 48 -6.68 -12.17 -4.86
C ASP A 48 -7.53 -12.16 -6.15
N GLU A 49 -7.13 -11.39 -7.19
CA GLU A 49 -7.83 -11.40 -8.49
C GLU A 49 -7.49 -12.66 -9.32
N THR A 50 -6.34 -13.31 -9.08
CA THR A 50 -5.92 -14.52 -9.81
C THR A 50 -6.45 -15.84 -9.23
N GLU A 51 -6.81 -15.90 -7.94
CA GLU A 51 -7.36 -17.11 -7.31
C GLU A 51 -8.88 -17.25 -7.44
N ASN A 52 -9.58 -16.24 -7.95
CA ASN A 52 -11.05 -16.22 -8.02
C ASN A 52 -11.60 -16.49 -9.44
N GLU A 53 -10.73 -16.91 -10.37
CA GLU A 53 -11.07 -17.30 -11.75
C GLU A 53 -10.89 -18.81 -12.05
N GLU A 54 -10.67 -19.66 -11.03
CA GLU A 54 -10.70 -21.14 -11.16
C GLU A 54 -12.01 -21.79 -10.67
#